data_AF-A0AAE1F0Y0-F1
#
_entry.id   AF-A0AAE1F0Y0-F1
#
_cell.length_a   1.000
_cell.length_b   1.000
_cell.length_c   1.000
_cell.angle_alpha   90.00
_cell.angle_beta   90.00
_cell.angle_gamma   90.00
#
_symmetry.space_group_name_H-M   'P 1'
#
loop_
_entity.id
_entity.type
_entity.pdbx_description
1 polymer ?
#
loop_
_entity_poly.entity_id
_entity_poly.type
_entity_poly.pdbx_seq_one_letter_code
_entity_poly.pdbx_strand_id
1 'polypeptide(L)'
;MKGIGIFHLVLVAVTIWKCHSAEISEEERQKTSDSVNNGEGRESEHKREVRNNEQQQHDSNKETLPNIVLILADDLGYGDLSYSGHPTSRTPHIDRLARKSRYFTHFYVSSPVCSPSRASLLTGRLQVRSGVYPGVFTPDNTQGLPHNETTIATLLKHKVV
;
A
#
# COMPACT_ATOMS: atom_id res chain seq x y z
N MET A 1 -27.06 20.78 -3.92
CA MET A 1 -26.07 20.32 -4.91
C MET A 1 -24.87 19.79 -4.13
N LYS A 2 -24.54 18.51 -4.37
CA LYS A 2 -23.43 17.77 -3.75
C LYS A 2 -22.08 18.31 -4.24
N GLY A 3 -21.05 18.20 -3.42
CA GLY A 3 -19.67 18.52 -3.80
C GLY A 3 -18.67 18.18 -2.70
N ILE A 4 -18.68 16.93 -2.24
CA ILE A 4 -17.65 16.33 -1.37
C ILE A 4 -16.43 16.04 -2.25
N GLY A 5 -15.27 16.60 -1.89
CA GLY A 5 -13.96 16.29 -2.50
C GLY A 5 -13.02 15.72 -1.46
N ILE A 6 -12.78 14.41 -1.54
CA ILE A 6 -12.10 13.55 -0.56
C ILE A 6 -10.57 13.75 -0.59
N PHE A 7 -9.99 13.40 0.55
CA PHE A 7 -8.63 13.59 1.05
C PHE A 7 -7.49 12.89 0.30
N HIS A 8 -6.33 13.57 0.34
CA HIS A 8 -4.95 13.06 0.47
C HIS A 8 -4.74 11.55 0.63
N LEU A 9 -3.89 10.96 -0.22
CA LEU A 9 -3.06 9.80 0.13
C LEU A 9 -1.72 9.85 -0.63
N VAL A 10 -0.63 10.06 0.12
CA VAL A 10 0.77 9.85 -0.32
C VAL A 10 1.26 8.67 0.50
N LEU A 11 1.61 7.57 -0.16
CA LEU A 11 1.95 6.30 0.49
C LEU A 11 3.41 6.33 0.99
N VAL A 12 3.58 6.24 2.32
CA VAL A 12 4.82 5.81 2.99
C VAL A 12 4.58 4.38 3.48
N ALA A 13 5.61 3.54 3.38
CA ALA A 13 5.57 2.08 3.43
C ALA A 13 4.91 1.42 4.67
N VAL A 14 4.16 0.34 4.36
CA VAL A 14 3.86 -0.92 5.09
C VAL A 14 3.62 -0.86 6.61
N THR A 15 2.38 -1.15 7.00
CA THR A 15 2.03 -1.72 8.31
C THR A 15 0.99 -2.81 8.16
N ILE A 16 1.30 -4.02 8.64
CA ILE A 16 0.30 -4.97 9.14
C ILE A 16 -0.35 -4.31 10.36
N TRP A 17 -1.67 -4.11 10.34
CA TRP A 17 -2.43 -3.65 11.50
C TRP A 17 -3.29 -4.79 12.06
N LYS A 18 -3.33 -4.82 13.39
CA LYS A 18 -3.98 -5.74 14.31
C LYS A 18 -5.51 -5.76 14.10
N CYS A 19 -6.08 -6.95 13.89
CA CYS A 19 -7.50 -7.21 14.06
C CYS A 19 -7.86 -7.06 15.54
N HIS A 20 -8.69 -6.06 15.87
CA HIS A 20 -9.39 -5.96 17.15
C HIS A 20 -10.73 -5.26 16.91
N SER A 21 -11.78 -6.00 17.25
CA SER A 21 -13.15 -5.60 17.64
C SER A 21 -14.17 -6.50 16.96
N ALA A 22 -14.34 -7.69 17.54
CA ALA A 22 -15.57 -8.44 17.45
C ALA A 22 -16.41 -8.04 18.68
N GLU A 23 -17.38 -7.17 18.46
CA GLU A 23 -18.52 -6.92 19.36
C GLU A 23 -19.69 -6.54 18.45
N ILE A 24 -20.49 -7.53 18.09
CA ILE A 24 -21.84 -7.30 17.56
C ILE A 24 -22.79 -7.93 18.57
N SER A 25 -23.60 -7.03 19.12
CA SER A 25 -24.61 -7.21 20.16
C SER A 25 -25.74 -8.13 19.73
N GLU A 26 -26.26 -8.85 20.71
CA GLU A 26 -27.51 -9.59 20.70
C GLU A 26 -28.70 -8.66 20.35
N GLU A 27 -29.12 -8.59 19.08
CA GLU A 27 -30.41 -7.96 18.75
C GLU A 27 -31.05 -8.48 17.45
N GLU A 28 -30.91 -9.77 17.14
CA GLU A 28 -31.61 -10.35 15.99
C GLU A 28 -32.14 -11.77 16.23
N ARG A 29 -32.66 -12.00 17.45
CA ARG A 29 -33.31 -13.25 17.84
C ARG A 29 -34.79 -13.13 18.20
N GLN A 30 -35.48 -12.13 17.68
CA GLN A 30 -36.90 -11.96 17.93
C GLN A 30 -37.66 -11.42 16.71
N LYS A 31 -37.62 -12.14 15.57
CA LYS A 31 -38.62 -11.98 14.49
C LYS A 31 -38.62 -13.16 13.52
N THR A 32 -38.72 -14.37 14.05
CA THR A 32 -39.17 -15.55 13.28
C THR A 32 -40.21 -16.30 14.09
N SER A 33 -41.30 -15.60 14.40
CA SER A 33 -42.59 -16.23 14.64
C SER A 33 -43.61 -15.36 13.93
N ASP A 34 -44.53 -16.02 13.23
CA ASP A 34 -45.67 -15.44 12.54
C ASP A 34 -45.40 -15.05 11.08
N SER A 35 -45.56 -16.03 10.18
CA SER A 35 -46.49 -15.97 9.04
C SER A 35 -46.24 -17.14 8.08
N VAL A 36 -46.85 -18.29 8.37
CA VAL A 36 -47.13 -19.34 7.38
C VAL A 36 -48.40 -18.94 6.61
N ASN A 37 -48.38 -19.17 5.30
CA ASN A 37 -49.46 -19.08 4.29
C ASN A 37 -49.74 -17.72 3.61
N ASN A 38 -49.28 -17.58 2.36
CA ASN A 38 -50.17 -17.53 1.16
C ASN A 38 -49.38 -17.25 -0.13
N GLY A 39 -49.65 -18.05 -1.16
CA GLY A 39 -49.77 -17.59 -2.56
C GLY A 39 -48.52 -17.67 -3.44
N GLU A 40 -48.62 -18.49 -4.49
CA GLU A 40 -47.66 -18.87 -5.55
C GLU A 40 -47.13 -17.73 -6.46
N GLY A 41 -47.09 -16.47 -5.99
CA GLY A 41 -46.40 -15.36 -6.68
C GLY A 41 -45.03 -15.00 -6.08
N ARG A 42 -44.71 -15.55 -4.90
CA ARG A 42 -43.55 -15.17 -4.08
C ARG A 42 -42.23 -15.82 -4.50
N GLU A 43 -42.26 -16.90 -5.27
CA GLU A 43 -41.05 -17.63 -5.62
C GLU A 43 -40.19 -16.90 -6.66
N SER A 44 -40.82 -16.14 -7.57
CA SER A 44 -40.15 -15.31 -8.58
C SER A 44 -39.58 -14.01 -8.02
N GLU A 45 -40.20 -13.41 -7.01
CA GLU A 45 -39.67 -12.23 -6.32
C GLU A 45 -38.55 -12.63 -5.35
N HIS A 46 -38.72 -13.71 -4.59
CA HIS A 46 -37.68 -14.21 -3.70
C HIS A 46 -36.44 -14.68 -4.47
N LYS A 47 -36.60 -15.38 -5.62
CA LYS A 47 -35.46 -15.72 -6.50
C LYS A 47 -34.80 -14.49 -7.14
N ARG A 48 -35.54 -13.41 -7.41
CA ARG A 48 -34.96 -12.15 -7.91
C ARG A 48 -34.23 -11.39 -6.81
N GLU A 49 -34.76 -11.36 -5.61
CA GLU A 49 -34.17 -10.68 -4.46
C GLU A 49 -32.93 -11.40 -3.94
N VAL A 50 -32.96 -12.74 -3.87
CA VAL A 50 -31.77 -13.57 -3.58
C VAL A 50 -30.70 -13.38 -4.65
N ARG A 51 -31.07 -13.42 -5.94
CA ARG A 51 -30.11 -13.24 -7.04
C ARG A 51 -29.54 -11.81 -7.09
N ASN A 52 -30.35 -10.79 -6.77
CA ASN A 52 -29.90 -9.40 -6.65
C ASN A 52 -29.00 -9.21 -5.41
N ASN A 53 -29.26 -9.88 -4.30
CA ASN A 53 -28.41 -9.84 -3.09
C ASN A 53 -27.09 -10.60 -3.30
N GLU A 54 -27.09 -11.72 -4.02
CA GLU A 54 -25.89 -12.45 -4.44
C GLU A 54 -25.04 -11.61 -5.42
N GLN A 55 -25.68 -10.89 -6.35
CA GLN A 55 -24.99 -9.97 -7.26
C GLN A 55 -24.49 -8.69 -6.57
N GLN A 56 -25.22 -8.13 -5.60
CA GLN A 56 -24.77 -6.99 -4.79
C GLN A 56 -23.63 -7.36 -3.84
N GLN A 57 -23.58 -8.60 -3.34
CA GLN A 57 -22.46 -9.12 -2.55
C GLN A 57 -21.20 -9.33 -3.41
N HIS A 58 -21.34 -9.70 -4.69
CA HIS A 58 -20.20 -9.95 -5.58
C HIS A 58 -19.49 -8.67 -6.05
N ASP A 59 -20.18 -7.53 -6.13
CA ASP A 59 -19.59 -6.25 -6.56
C ASP A 59 -18.92 -5.45 -5.43
N SER A 60 -19.20 -5.78 -4.16
CA SER A 60 -18.65 -5.07 -3.00
C SER A 60 -17.25 -5.53 -2.57
N ASN A 61 -16.71 -6.60 -3.17
CA ASN A 61 -15.41 -7.16 -2.82
C ASN A 61 -14.40 -7.13 -3.98
N LYS A 62 -14.48 -6.11 -4.83
CA LYS A 62 -13.38 -5.81 -5.75
C LYS A 62 -12.28 -5.12 -4.94
N GLU A 63 -11.37 -5.91 -4.37
CA GLU A 63 -10.23 -5.39 -3.61
C GLU A 63 -9.47 -4.34 -4.44
N THR A 64 -9.67 -3.07 -4.11
CA THR A 64 -8.97 -1.98 -4.78
C THR A 64 -7.53 -1.99 -4.31
N LEU A 65 -6.62 -2.37 -5.19
CA LEU A 65 -5.20 -2.33 -4.89
C LEU A 65 -4.75 -0.88 -4.66
N PRO A 66 -3.89 -0.63 -3.65
CA PRO A 66 -3.39 0.72 -3.40
C PRO A 66 -2.37 1.15 -4.46
N ASN A 67 -2.36 2.45 -4.77
CA ASN A 67 -1.28 3.04 -5.56
C ASN A 67 -0.03 3.21 -4.70
N ILE A 68 1.10 2.67 -5.17
CA ILE A 68 2.39 2.73 -4.47
C ILE A 68 3.27 3.78 -5.15
N VAL A 69 3.69 4.79 -4.40
CA VAL A 69 4.64 5.82 -4.84
C VAL A 69 5.88 5.74 -3.97
N LEU A 70 7.03 5.38 -4.56
CA LEU A 70 8.31 5.33 -3.87
C LEU A 70 9.09 6.63 -4.16
N ILE A 71 9.29 7.44 -3.12
CA ILE A 71 10.11 8.65 -3.19
C ILE A 71 11.48 8.34 -2.57
N LEU A 72 12.53 8.38 -3.38
CA LEU A 72 13.91 8.16 -2.95
C LEU A 72 14.74 9.42 -3.24
N ALA A 73 15.18 10.10 -2.19
CA ALA A 73 16.09 11.22 -2.31
C ALA A 73 17.54 10.74 -2.56
N ASP A 74 18.35 11.57 -3.19
CA ASP A 74 19.77 11.31 -3.42
C ASP A 74 20.60 12.17 -2.45
N ASP A 75 21.61 11.57 -1.82
CA ASP A 75 22.51 12.20 -0.86
C ASP A 75 21.83 13.03 0.25
N LEU A 76 20.67 12.56 0.74
CA LEU A 76 19.97 13.19 1.86
C LEU A 76 20.45 12.64 3.20
N GLY A 77 21.01 13.49 4.04
CA GLY A 77 21.46 13.18 5.39
C GLY A 77 20.31 13.02 6.38
N TYR A 78 20.56 12.25 7.45
CA TYR A 78 19.58 11.99 8.51
C TYR A 78 19.08 13.28 9.19
N GLY A 79 19.94 14.29 9.28
CA GLY A 79 19.64 15.57 9.94
C GLY A 79 19.16 16.68 9.01
N ASP A 80 19.01 16.46 7.70
CA ASP A 80 18.82 17.54 6.72
C ASP A 80 17.39 18.08 6.64
N LEU A 81 16.40 17.33 7.13
CA LEU A 81 14.99 17.73 7.05
C LEU A 81 14.64 18.68 8.21
N SER A 82 13.69 19.60 8.00
CA SER A 82 13.23 20.46 9.10
C SER A 82 12.55 19.65 10.21
N TYR A 83 11.80 18.60 9.85
CA TYR A 83 11.21 17.68 10.82
C TYR A 83 12.24 16.90 11.66
N SER A 84 13.45 16.64 11.15
CA SER A 84 14.54 16.02 11.93
C SER A 84 15.30 17.01 12.83
N GLY A 85 14.88 18.28 12.85
CA GLY A 85 15.47 19.33 13.70
C GLY A 85 16.54 20.18 13.02
N HIS A 86 16.66 20.17 11.68
CA HIS A 86 17.61 21.03 10.98
C HIS A 86 17.26 22.51 11.19
N PRO A 87 18.21 23.38 11.58
CA PRO A 87 17.92 24.76 11.98
C PRO A 87 17.47 25.66 10.82
N THR A 88 17.87 25.36 9.59
CA THR A 88 17.67 26.23 8.43
C THR A 88 16.87 25.60 7.29
N SER A 89 16.66 24.28 7.32
CA SER A 89 15.94 23.61 6.24
C SER A 89 14.48 24.00 6.25
N ARG A 90 13.87 24.04 5.07
CA ARG A 90 12.44 24.32 4.90
C ARG A 90 11.83 23.24 4.02
N THR A 91 11.30 22.19 4.64
CA THR A 91 10.67 21.06 3.92
C THR A 91 9.18 20.92 4.27
N PRO A 92 8.34 21.95 4.05
CA PRO A 92 6.97 21.99 4.58
C PRO A 92 6.07 20.86 4.07
N HIS A 93 6.28 20.39 2.84
CA HIS A 93 5.53 19.25 2.28
C HIS A 93 5.94 17.92 2.90
N ILE A 94 7.23 17.71 3.15
CA ILE A 94 7.74 16.52 3.82
C ILE A 94 7.34 16.51 5.29
N ASP A 95 7.41 17.66 5.97
CA ASP A 95 6.98 17.80 7.36
C ASP A 95 5.48 17.51 7.52
N ARG A 96 4.67 17.94 6.54
CA ARG A 96 3.24 17.62 6.50
C ARG A 96 3.00 16.12 6.29
N LEU A 97 3.83 15.46 5.49
CA LEU A 97 3.76 14.02 5.29
C LEU A 97 4.15 13.28 6.58
N ALA A 98 5.29 13.63 7.18
CA ALA A 98 5.80 13.01 8.40
C ALA A 98 4.81 13.10 9.58
N ARG A 99 4.09 14.22 9.71
CA ARG A 99 3.04 14.38 10.74
C ARG A 99 1.80 13.50 10.55
N LYS A 100 1.54 13.05 9.31
CA LYS A 100 0.37 12.25 8.95
C LYS A 100 0.72 10.78 8.64
N SER A 101 2.00 10.44 8.60
CA SER A 101 2.50 9.12 8.24
C SER A 101 3.17 8.43 9.43
N ARG A 102 3.49 7.15 9.26
CA ARG A 102 4.48 6.52 10.12
C ARG A 102 5.86 7.09 9.76
N TYR A 103 6.65 7.41 10.78
CA TYR A 103 8.04 7.84 10.66
C TYR A 103 8.95 6.80 11.32
N PHE A 104 10.11 6.57 10.72
CA PHE A 104 11.12 5.63 11.21
C PHE A 104 12.33 6.41 11.70
N THR A 105 12.66 6.28 12.98
CA THR A 105 13.91 6.82 13.56
C THR A 105 15.13 5.97 13.21
N HIS A 106 14.91 4.72 12.82
CA HIS A 106 15.95 3.75 12.50
C HIS A 106 15.60 3.05 11.18
N PHE A 107 16.00 3.67 10.06
CA PHE A 107 15.86 3.13 8.72
C PHE A 107 17.23 3.05 8.07
N TYR A 108 17.62 1.87 7.60
CA TYR A 108 18.96 1.61 7.09
C TYR A 108 18.94 1.15 5.64
N VAL A 109 19.96 1.57 4.90
CA VAL A 109 20.25 1.09 3.55
C VAL A 109 21.32 0.00 3.61
N SER A 110 21.35 -0.88 2.61
CA SER A 110 22.28 -2.01 2.59
C SER A 110 23.74 -1.59 2.31
N SER A 111 23.94 -0.39 1.77
CA SER A 111 25.24 0.16 1.39
C SER A 111 25.21 1.69 1.45
N PRO A 112 26.31 2.35 1.85
CA PRO A 112 26.40 3.80 1.91
C PRO A 112 26.60 4.46 0.53
N VAL A 113 26.62 3.72 -0.57
CA VAL A 113 26.83 4.27 -1.93
C VAL A 113 25.66 3.97 -2.86
N CYS A 114 25.44 4.84 -3.85
CA CYS A 114 24.17 4.95 -4.57
C CYS A 114 23.76 3.68 -5.35
N SER A 115 24.65 3.15 -6.18
CA SER A 115 24.38 1.97 -7.04
C SER A 115 23.97 0.72 -6.24
N PRO A 116 24.76 0.26 -5.25
CA PRO A 116 24.39 -0.89 -4.42
C PRO A 116 23.15 -0.63 -3.56
N SER A 117 22.98 0.58 -3.02
CA SER A 117 21.78 0.93 -2.23
C SER A 117 20.50 0.81 -3.07
N ARG A 118 20.52 1.35 -4.29
CA ARG A 118 19.41 1.26 -5.25
C ARG A 118 19.18 -0.17 -5.74
N ALA A 119 20.24 -0.94 -5.98
CA ALA A 119 20.13 -2.34 -6.37
C ALA A 119 19.35 -3.15 -5.31
N SER A 120 19.75 -3.03 -4.04
CA SER A 120 19.08 -3.75 -2.95
C SER A 120 17.65 -3.28 -2.71
N LEU A 121 17.37 -1.98 -2.89
CA LEU A 121 16.02 -1.45 -2.81
C LEU A 121 15.09 -2.06 -3.87
N LEU A 122 15.59 -2.21 -5.10
CA LEU A 122 14.80 -2.74 -6.21
C LEU A 122 14.59 -4.25 -6.10
N THR A 123 15.59 -5.01 -5.66
CA THR A 123 15.55 -6.48 -5.65
C THR A 123 15.16 -7.09 -4.30
N GLY A 124 15.22 -6.31 -3.21
CA GLY A 124 15.06 -6.82 -1.85
C GLY A 124 16.21 -7.75 -1.39
N ARG A 125 17.34 -7.74 -2.11
CA ARG A 125 18.51 -8.61 -1.85
C ARG A 125 19.72 -7.77 -1.48
N LEU A 126 20.65 -8.34 -0.72
CA LEU A 126 21.94 -7.69 -0.47
C LEU A 126 22.70 -7.49 -1.78
N GLN A 127 23.27 -6.30 -1.98
CA GLN A 127 23.96 -5.88 -3.21
C GLN A 127 25.04 -6.88 -3.69
N VAL A 128 25.71 -7.55 -2.75
CA VAL A 128 26.76 -8.55 -3.05
C VAL A 128 26.19 -9.77 -3.77
N ARG A 129 24.91 -10.09 -3.57
CA ARG A 129 24.22 -11.20 -4.23
C ARG A 129 23.75 -10.86 -5.63
N SER A 130 23.57 -9.57 -5.91
CA SER A 130 23.20 -9.05 -7.23
C SER A 130 24.41 -8.55 -8.03
N GLY A 131 25.62 -8.69 -7.50
CA GLY A 131 26.86 -8.30 -8.20
C GLY A 131 27.10 -6.78 -8.30
N VAL A 132 26.29 -5.96 -7.62
CA VAL A 132 26.43 -4.49 -7.66
C VAL A 132 27.35 -4.03 -6.53
N TYR A 133 28.66 -4.13 -6.75
CA TYR A 133 29.73 -3.71 -5.83
C TYR A 133 31.06 -3.64 -6.62
N PRO A 134 32.15 -3.03 -6.12
CA PRO A 134 32.35 -2.38 -4.81
C PRO A 134 31.94 -0.91 -4.75
N GLY A 135 31.71 -0.26 -5.89
CA GLY A 135 31.49 1.18 -5.98
C GLY A 135 30.20 1.56 -6.70
N VAL A 136 30.23 2.73 -7.33
CA VAL A 136 29.14 3.25 -8.14
C VAL A 136 29.41 2.99 -9.62
N PHE A 137 28.35 2.77 -10.40
CA PHE A 137 28.47 2.70 -11.84
C PHE A 137 28.76 4.08 -12.42
N THR A 138 29.75 4.15 -13.30
CA THR A 138 30.03 5.29 -14.18
C THR A 138 29.41 5.04 -15.55
N PRO A 139 29.26 6.09 -16.39
CA PRO A 139 28.74 5.93 -17.75
C PRO A 139 29.51 4.92 -18.62
N ASP A 140 30.80 4.71 -18.33
CA ASP A 140 31.66 3.77 -19.06
C ASP A 140 31.48 2.31 -18.63
N ASN A 141 30.73 2.04 -17.56
CA ASN A 141 30.46 0.68 -17.13
C ASN A 141 29.47 0.00 -18.09
N THR A 142 29.88 -1.13 -18.64
CA THR A 142 29.04 -2.01 -19.45
C THR A 142 28.16 -2.94 -18.60
N GLN A 143 28.42 -3.01 -17.30
CA GLN A 143 27.69 -3.82 -16.33
C GLN A 143 26.64 -2.98 -15.60
N GLY A 144 25.57 -3.64 -15.16
CA GLY A 144 24.49 -3.01 -14.40
C GLY A 144 23.79 -4.02 -13.51
N LEU A 145 22.55 -3.72 -13.11
CA LEU A 145 21.74 -4.70 -12.40
C LEU A 145 21.49 -5.91 -13.32
N PRO A 146 21.82 -7.15 -12.90
CA PRO A 146 21.63 -8.33 -13.73
C PRO A 146 20.18 -8.49 -14.18
N HIS A 147 19.97 -8.81 -15.46
CA HIS A 147 18.61 -8.92 -16.03
C HIS A 147 17.78 -10.09 -15.46
N ASN A 148 18.44 -11.06 -14.81
CA ASN A 148 17.77 -12.17 -14.13
C ASN A 148 17.27 -11.79 -12.72
N GLU A 149 17.60 -10.61 -12.19
CA GLU A 149 17.10 -10.15 -10.91
C GLU A 149 15.65 -9.67 -11.04
N THR A 150 14.81 -10.12 -10.11
CA THR A 150 13.40 -9.71 -10.07
C THR A 150 13.27 -8.43 -9.25
N THR A 151 12.76 -7.37 -9.88
CA THR A 151 12.56 -6.08 -9.21
C THR A 151 11.15 -5.94 -8.64
N ILE A 152 10.97 -5.06 -7.66
CA ILE A 152 9.65 -4.67 -7.15
C ILE A 152 8.72 -4.16 -8.27
N ALA A 153 9.27 -3.46 -9.27
CA ALA A 153 8.51 -2.99 -10.42
C ALA A 153 7.99 -4.17 -11.26
N THR A 154 8.85 -5.17 -11.51
CA THR A 154 8.46 -6.41 -12.21
C THR A 154 7.35 -7.14 -11.44
N LEU A 155 7.50 -7.27 -10.11
CA LEU A 155 6.52 -7.94 -9.26
C LEU A 155 5.16 -7.23 -9.26
N LEU A 156 5.15 -5.90 -9.14
CA LEU A 156 3.91 -5.12 -9.10
C LEU A 156 3.23 -5.06 -10.47
N LYS A 157 3.99 -5.09 -11.58
CA LYS A 157 3.44 -5.12 -12.94
C LYS A 157 2.52 -6.33 -13.17
N HIS A 158 2.86 -7.49 -12.61
CA HIS A 158 2.04 -8.70 -12.75
C HIS A 158 0.73 -8.69 -11.95
N LYS A 159 0.54 -7.72 -11.03
CA LYS A 159 -0.67 -7.61 -10.20
C LYS A 159 -1.69 -6.60 -10.70
N VAL A 160 -1.33 -5.76 -11.67
CA VAL A 160 -2.24 -4.81 -12.30
C VAL A 160 -2.99 -5.55 -13.42
N VAL A 161 -4.13 -6.14 -13.07
CA VAL A 161 -5.11 -6.75 -13.98
C VAL A 161 -6.37 -5.90 -13.99
#